data_AF-A0A661JHQ2-F1
#
_entry.id   AF-A0A661JHQ2-F1
#
_cell.length_a   1.000
_cell.length_b   1.000
_cell.length_c   1.000
_cell.angle_alpha   90.00
_cell.angle_beta   90.00
_cell.angle_gamma   90.00
#
_symmetry.space_group_name_H-M   'P 1'
#
loop_
_entity.id
_entity.type
_entity.pdbx_description
1 polymer ?
#
loop_
_entity_poly.entity_id
_entity_poly.type
_entity_poly.pdbx_seq_one_letter_code
_entity_poly.pdbx_strand_id
1 'polypeptide(L)'
;MSLKVKQVIIAILSVAIVLVLAYVIYTEKEKRLEEHRIIVKAESAGCIRCHGYEDKKSGGPGRDPGIVKHWEASVHAEQGVGCMDCHGVPPNIQAEDIDNPRYVVNITWNKNYRF
;
A
#
# COMPACT_ATOMS: atom_id res chain seq x y z
N MET A 1 44.28 30.47 8.46
CA MET A 1 43.67 30.13 7.15
C MET A 1 43.18 31.40 6.47
N SER A 2 43.52 31.61 5.20
CA SER A 2 42.99 32.71 4.39
C SER A 2 41.48 32.57 4.17
N LEU A 3 40.76 33.70 4.07
CA LEU A 3 39.32 33.75 3.83
C LEU A 3 38.94 33.04 2.51
N LYS A 4 39.82 33.13 1.51
CA LYS A 4 39.68 32.43 0.23
C LYS A 4 39.72 30.91 0.37
N VAL A 5 40.56 30.40 1.27
CA VAL A 5 40.69 28.95 1.53
C VAL A 5 39.40 28.41 2.14
N LYS A 6 38.78 29.14 3.08
CA LYS A 6 37.50 28.74 3.68
C LYS A 6 36.37 28.70 2.64
N GLN A 7 36.30 29.71 1.77
CA GLN A 7 35.30 29.76 0.69
C GLN A 7 35.43 28.60 -0.29
N VAL A 8 36.66 28.22 -0.65
CA VAL A 8 36.93 27.06 -1.54
C VAL A 8 36.50 25.75 -0.88
N ILE A 9 36.83 25.55 0.40
CA ILE A 9 36.43 24.34 1.14
C ILE A 9 34.90 24.20 1.18
N ILE A 10 34.19 25.28 1.50
CA ILE A 10 32.72 25.26 1.55
C ILE A 10 32.14 24.93 0.17
N ALA A 11 32.65 25.54 -0.90
CA ALA A 11 32.17 25.27 -2.25
C ALA A 11 32.32 23.79 -2.65
N ILE A 12 33.49 23.19 -2.36
CA ILE A 12 33.75 21.78 -2.66
C ILE A 12 32.81 20.87 -1.85
N LEU A 13 32.66 21.13 -0.55
CA LEU A 13 31.79 20.34 0.31
C LEU A 13 30.32 20.44 -0.11
N SER A 14 29.84 21.63 -0.47
CA SER A 14 28.49 21.83 -0.98
C SER A 14 28.23 21.04 -2.26
N VAL A 15 29.16 21.08 -3.22
CA VAL A 15 29.04 20.29 -4.46
C VAL A 15 29.06 18.80 -4.17
N ALA A 16 29.95 18.33 -3.29
CA ALA A 16 30.01 16.92 -2.91
C ALA A 16 28.68 16.43 -2.30
N ILE A 17 28.08 17.21 -1.41
CA ILE A 17 26.78 16.87 -0.80
C ILE A 17 25.68 16.77 -1.86
N VAL A 18 25.61 17.73 -2.78
CA VAL A 18 24.60 17.71 -3.85
C VAL A 18 24.75 16.47 -4.74
N LEU A 19 25.98 16.09 -5.08
CA LEU A 19 26.24 14.89 -5.88
C LEU A 19 25.81 13.61 -5.15
N VAL A 20 26.11 13.50 -3.85
CA VAL A 20 25.69 12.36 -3.03
C VAL A 20 24.16 12.28 -2.94
N LEU A 21 23.47 13.39 -2.69
CA LEU A 21 22.01 13.41 -2.63
C LEU A 21 21.37 13.05 -3.98
N ALA A 22 21.92 13.56 -5.09
CA ALA A 22 21.45 13.20 -6.42
C ALA A 22 21.62 11.69 -6.70
N TYR A 23 22.73 11.11 -6.27
CA TYR A 23 22.98 9.68 -6.38
C TYR A 23 21.98 8.85 -5.55
N VAL A 24 21.73 9.21 -4.30
CA VAL A 24 20.73 8.53 -3.46
C VAL A 24 19.36 8.57 -4.11
N ILE A 25 18.90 9.74 -4.56
CA ILE A 25 17.60 9.89 -5.25
C ILE A 25 17.52 8.98 -6.48
N TYR A 26 18.60 8.91 -7.26
CA TYR A 26 18.64 8.03 -8.43
C TYR A 26 18.50 6.55 -8.04
N THR A 27 19.25 6.09 -7.03
CA THR A 27 19.21 4.69 -6.58
C THR A 27 17.90 4.29 -5.91
N GLU A 28 17.31 5.16 -5.09
CA GLU A 28 16.02 4.90 -4.44
C GLU A 28 14.88 4.86 -5.46
N LYS A 29 14.94 5.72 -6.49
CA LYS A 29 13.96 5.70 -7.57
C LYS A 29 13.98 4.36 -8.30
N GLU A 30 15.16 3.82 -8.60
CA GLU A 30 15.28 2.54 -9.31
C GLU A 30 14.75 1.38 -8.45
N LYS A 31 15.14 1.33 -7.17
CA LYS A 31 14.64 0.31 -6.23
C LYS A 31 13.13 0.35 -6.06
N ARG A 32 12.53 1.53 -5.95
CA ARG A 32 11.07 1.68 -5.84
C ARG A 32 10.32 1.16 -7.08
N LEU A 33 10.92 1.27 -8.27
CA LEU A 33 10.33 0.76 -9.51
C LEU A 33 10.47 -0.77 -9.63
N GLU A 34 11.52 -1.34 -9.06
CA GLU A 34 11.77 -2.79 -9.10
C GLU A 34 10.97 -3.55 -8.03
N GLU A 35 10.81 -2.97 -6.83
CA GLU A 35 10.24 -3.64 -5.65
C GLU A 35 8.69 -3.68 -5.64
N HIS A 36 8.00 -2.76 -6.30
CA HIS A 36 6.53 -2.65 -6.18
C HIS A 36 5.76 -3.24 -7.36
N ARG A 37 5.91 -4.55 -7.60
CA ARG A 37 5.05 -5.28 -8.55
C ARG A 37 3.84 -5.85 -7.82
N ILE A 38 2.71 -5.16 -7.91
CA ILE A 38 1.43 -5.68 -7.43
C ILE A 38 0.79 -6.61 -8.47
N ILE A 39 0.27 -7.75 -8.03
CA ILE A 39 -0.47 -8.70 -8.86
C ILE A 39 -1.93 -8.66 -8.44
N VAL A 40 -2.77 -8.09 -9.31
CA VAL A 40 -4.22 -8.00 -9.07
C VAL A 40 -4.91 -9.23 -9.65
N LYS A 41 -5.47 -10.07 -8.78
CA LYS A 41 -6.35 -11.19 -9.16
C LYS A 41 -7.69 -10.69 -9.72
N ALA A 42 -8.22 -11.38 -10.73
CA ALA A 42 -9.44 -10.97 -11.44
C ALA A 42 -10.66 -10.92 -10.50
N GLU A 43 -10.78 -11.91 -9.63
CA GLU A 43 -11.80 -12.05 -8.58
C GLU A 43 -11.75 -10.93 -7.52
N SER A 44 -10.59 -10.28 -7.35
CA SER A 44 -10.43 -9.16 -6.40
C SER A 44 -10.51 -7.78 -7.07
N ALA A 45 -10.53 -7.73 -8.41
CA ALA A 45 -10.54 -6.47 -9.14
C ALA A 45 -11.79 -5.62 -8.86
N GLY A 46 -12.94 -6.25 -8.63
CA GLY A 46 -14.16 -5.56 -8.21
C GLY A 46 -14.04 -4.91 -6.84
N CYS A 47 -13.41 -5.61 -5.89
CA CYS A 47 -13.15 -5.13 -4.54
C CYS A 47 -12.23 -3.91 -4.57
N ILE A 48 -11.13 -3.98 -5.31
CA ILE A 48 -10.14 -2.89 -5.42
C ILE A 48 -10.75 -1.66 -6.08
N ARG A 49 -11.61 -1.83 -7.09
CA ARG A 49 -12.31 -0.69 -7.72
C ARG A 49 -13.25 0.01 -6.73
N CYS A 50 -14.13 -0.74 -6.06
CA CYS A 50 -15.14 -0.18 -5.15
C CYS A 50 -14.59 0.29 -3.80
N HIS A 51 -13.60 -0.42 -3.23
CA HIS A 51 -13.00 -0.06 -1.94
C HIS A 51 -11.79 0.85 -2.10
N GLY A 52 -11.21 0.95 -3.29
CA GLY A 52 -10.02 1.74 -3.55
C GLY A 52 -10.33 3.08 -4.19
N TYR A 53 -10.19 3.12 -5.52
CA TYR A 53 -9.97 4.37 -6.25
C TYR A 53 -11.23 4.96 -6.89
N GLU A 54 -12.24 4.13 -7.15
CA GLU A 54 -13.48 4.64 -7.70
C GLU A 54 -14.30 5.23 -6.57
N ASP A 55 -14.84 6.42 -6.81
CA ASP A 55 -15.78 7.12 -5.93
C ASP A 55 -15.19 7.83 -4.68
N LYS A 56 -14.64 9.04 -4.87
CA LYS A 56 -14.38 10.02 -3.78
C LYS A 56 -15.64 10.71 -3.23
N LYS A 57 -16.84 10.42 -3.76
CA LYS A 57 -18.09 11.18 -3.50
C LYS A 57 -19.15 10.39 -2.72
N SER A 58 -18.95 9.10 -2.53
CA SER A 58 -19.87 8.15 -1.91
C SER A 58 -19.05 7.12 -1.12
N GLY A 59 -18.29 7.63 -0.16
CA GLY A 59 -17.74 6.88 0.96
C GLY A 59 -18.86 6.37 1.87
N GLY A 60 -19.65 5.43 1.35
CA GLY A 60 -20.58 4.64 2.14
C GLY A 60 -19.81 3.73 3.12
N PRO A 61 -20.47 3.24 4.17
CA PRO A 61 -19.83 2.33 5.12
C PRO A 61 -19.27 1.11 4.39
N GLY A 62 -17.97 0.86 4.58
CA GLY A 62 -17.23 -0.23 3.95
C GLY A 62 -16.29 0.18 2.82
N ARG A 63 -16.47 1.33 2.15
CA ARG A 63 -15.55 1.81 1.09
C ARG A 63 -14.43 2.65 1.69
N ASP A 64 -13.30 2.01 2.00
CA ASP A 64 -12.13 2.67 2.59
C ASP A 64 -10.91 2.54 1.66
N PRO A 65 -10.50 3.62 0.95
CA PRO A 65 -9.29 3.62 0.12
C PRO A 65 -8.02 3.25 0.89
N GLY A 66 -8.00 3.40 2.21
CA GLY A 66 -6.91 2.94 3.07
C GLY A 66 -6.71 1.44 3.04
N ILE A 67 -7.78 0.65 2.89
CA ILE A 67 -7.67 -0.82 2.87
C ILE A 67 -6.93 -1.30 1.62
N VAL A 68 -7.21 -0.70 0.47
CA VAL A 68 -6.55 -1.04 -0.79
C VAL A 68 -5.09 -0.62 -0.74
N LYS A 69 -4.79 0.58 -0.22
CA LYS A 69 -3.40 1.03 -0.05
C LYS A 69 -2.59 0.14 0.87
N HIS A 70 -3.17 -0.33 1.97
CA HIS A 70 -2.51 -1.26 2.88
C HIS A 70 -2.27 -2.62 2.23
N TRP A 71 -3.23 -3.12 1.44
CA TRP A 71 -3.04 -4.33 0.67
C TRP A 71 -1.95 -4.18 -0.39
N GLU A 72 -1.96 -3.11 -1.18
CA GLU A 72 -0.93 -2.81 -2.20
C GLU A 72 0.47 -2.76 -1.59
N ALA A 73 0.62 -2.19 -0.40
CA ALA A 73 1.89 -2.11 0.32
C ALA A 73 2.30 -3.42 1.03
N SER A 74 1.53 -4.49 0.90
CA SER A 74 1.78 -5.76 1.58
C SER A 74 2.35 -6.83 0.65
N VAL A 75 3.03 -7.80 1.25
CA VAL A 75 3.55 -9.00 0.56
C VAL A 75 2.42 -9.79 -0.13
N HIS A 76 1.17 -9.66 0.33
CA HIS A 76 0.02 -10.29 -0.33
C HIS A 76 -0.17 -9.76 -1.76
N ALA A 77 -0.05 -8.45 -1.98
CA ALA A 77 -0.16 -7.90 -3.33
C ALA A 77 1.00 -8.34 -4.23
N GLU A 78 2.21 -8.45 -3.68
CA GLU A 78 3.40 -8.92 -4.41
C GLU A 78 3.28 -10.40 -4.81
N GLN A 79 2.69 -11.22 -3.95
CA GLN A 79 2.51 -12.66 -4.16
C GLN A 79 1.22 -13.00 -4.91
N GLY A 80 0.42 -12.00 -5.27
CA GLY A 80 -0.87 -12.21 -5.95
C GLY A 80 -1.94 -12.84 -5.06
N VAL A 81 -1.87 -12.63 -3.75
CA VAL A 81 -2.95 -12.93 -2.81
C VAL A 81 -3.94 -11.75 -2.82
N GLY A 82 -5.15 -11.99 -3.32
CA GLY A 82 -6.22 -11.03 -3.46
C GLY A 82 -7.18 -11.02 -2.26
N CYS A 83 -8.04 -10.01 -2.19
CA CYS A 83 -9.02 -9.83 -1.13
C CYS A 83 -9.89 -11.08 -0.91
N MET A 84 -10.33 -11.70 -2.02
CA MET A 84 -11.23 -12.85 -2.00
C MET A 84 -10.57 -14.15 -1.52
N ASP A 85 -9.23 -14.24 -1.50
CA ASP A 85 -8.54 -15.41 -0.97
C ASP A 85 -8.72 -15.55 0.56
N CYS A 86 -8.98 -14.45 1.26
CA CYS A 86 -9.20 -14.42 2.71
C CYS A 86 -10.63 -14.04 3.10
N HIS A 87 -11.28 -13.14 2.36
CA HIS A 87 -12.59 -12.57 2.70
C HIS A 87 -13.76 -13.30 2.02
N GLY A 88 -13.52 -14.45 1.38
CA GLY A 88 -14.49 -15.20 0.59
C GLY A 88 -15.93 -15.04 1.08
N VAL A 89 -16.80 -14.52 0.21
CA VAL A 89 -18.22 -14.35 0.51
C VAL A 89 -18.82 -15.75 0.63
N PRO A 90 -19.29 -16.19 1.81
CA PRO A 90 -19.98 -17.47 1.91
C PRO A 90 -21.16 -17.49 0.92
N PRO A 91 -21.45 -18.64 0.28
CA PRO A 91 -22.43 -18.73 -0.81
C PRO A 91 -23.88 -18.36 -0.43
N ASN A 92 -24.16 -18.11 0.85
CA ASN A 92 -25.51 -17.93 1.40
C ASN A 92 -25.71 -16.57 2.09
N ILE A 93 -25.15 -15.46 1.58
CA ILE A 93 -25.49 -14.13 2.11
C ILE A 93 -26.83 -13.67 1.52
N GLN A 94 -27.84 -13.47 2.37
CA GLN A 94 -29.10 -12.84 1.98
C GLN A 94 -28.91 -11.32 1.95
N ALA A 95 -29.59 -10.62 1.04
CA ALA A 95 -29.42 -9.19 0.79
C ALA A 95 -29.59 -8.29 2.04
N GLU A 96 -30.21 -8.78 3.11
CA GLU A 96 -30.41 -8.10 4.39
C GLU A 96 -29.12 -7.88 5.20
N ASP A 97 -28.02 -8.61 4.90
CA ASP A 97 -26.72 -8.41 5.55
C ASP A 97 -25.92 -7.23 4.96
N ILE A 98 -26.36 -6.66 3.84
CA ILE A 98 -25.71 -5.52 3.16
C ILE A 98 -26.05 -4.18 3.83
N ASP A 99 -27.23 -4.08 4.46
CA ASP A 99 -27.71 -2.86 5.10
C ASP A 99 -27.23 -2.68 6.55
N ASN A 100 -26.53 -3.69 7.11
CA ASN A 100 -25.98 -3.63 8.47
C ASN A 100 -24.55 -4.19 8.54
N PRO A 101 -23.51 -3.39 8.27
CA PRO A 101 -22.13 -3.86 8.06
C PRO A 101 -21.41 -4.39 9.32
N ARG A 102 -22.10 -4.59 10.44
CA ARG A 102 -21.52 -5.14 11.68
C ARG A 102 -21.10 -6.61 11.57
N TYR A 103 -21.47 -7.33 10.52
CA TYR A 103 -21.39 -8.80 10.52
C TYR A 103 -20.20 -9.45 9.81
N VAL A 104 -19.21 -8.71 9.29
CA VAL A 104 -17.96 -9.31 8.78
C VAL A 104 -16.80 -9.36 9.78
N VAL A 105 -17.00 -8.92 11.03
CA VAL A 105 -15.98 -9.04 12.11
C VAL A 105 -16.44 -9.83 13.34
N ASN A 106 -17.49 -10.65 13.21
CA ASN A 106 -17.81 -11.64 14.26
C ASN A 106 -17.06 -12.97 14.06
N ILE A 107 -15.90 -12.95 13.39
CA ILE A 107 -14.87 -13.94 13.63
C ILE A 107 -14.17 -13.55 14.94
N THR A 108 -14.67 -14.05 16.06
CA THR A 108 -13.84 -14.19 17.26
C THR A 108 -12.59 -14.96 16.85
N TRP A 109 -11.46 -14.25 16.77
CA TRP A 109 -10.15 -14.82 16.49
C TRP A 109 -9.87 -15.89 17.56
N ASN A 110 -10.15 -17.16 17.27
CA ASN A 110 -9.90 -18.25 18.20
C ASN A 110 -8.41 -18.57 18.15
N LYS A 111 -7.67 -17.97 19.08
CA LYS A 111 -6.22 -18.09 19.24
C LYS A 111 -5.71 -19.53 19.48
N ASN A 112 -6.61 -20.49 19.67
CA ASN A 112 -6.28 -21.89 19.95
C ASN A 112 -6.14 -22.77 18.70
N TYR A 113 -6.45 -22.28 17.50
CA TYR A 113 -6.11 -22.99 16.27
C TYR A 113 -4.69 -22.58 15.82
N ARG A 114 -3.72 -23.43 16.18
CA ARG A 114 -2.36 -23.40 15.59
C ARG A 114 -2.32 -24.35 14.39
N PHE A 115 -1.77 -23.86 13.29
CA PHE A 115 -1.33 -24.68 12.15
C PHE A 115 -0.14 -25.55 12.55
#